data_AF-A0A516WRZ5-F1
#
_entry.id   AF-A0A516WRZ5-F1
#
_cell.length_a   1.000
_cell.length_b   1.000
_cell.length_c   1.000
_cell.angle_alpha   90.00
_cell.angle_beta   90.00
_cell.angle_gamma   90.00
#
_symmetry.space_group_name_H-M   'P 1'
#
loop_
_entity.id
_entity.type
_entity.pdbx_description
1 polymer ?
#
loop_
_entity_poly.entity_id
_entity_poly.type
_entity_poly.pdbx_seq_one_letter_code
_entity_poly.pdbx_strand_id
1 'polypeptide(L)'
;MPEEARSAPAGWYPSPNGGRRYWDGTRWLDLPDPAAESVRTQQKRPFPKKFAAFGLAALVFLGGAGAMWKVGHDGKIAAEKEAAADAADKREADQLAAQRQQDDAKRATRAAAVTRIEASVDSMARDHIARGLIDGSVISVTCSPVSGGSTDDLTETTTVFDCFVANENNGDGTLSGYKYNATMNWNSGQYTYGMGAP
;
A
#
# COMPACT_ATOMS: atom_id res chain seq x y z
N MET A 1 21.25 5.94 -28.13
CA MET A 1 22.41 5.80 -27.24
C MET A 1 22.17 6.76 -26.08
N PRO A 2 21.92 6.29 -24.85
CA PRO A 2 21.57 7.17 -23.74
C PRO A 2 22.84 7.83 -23.18
N GLU A 3 22.83 9.16 -23.09
CA GLU A 3 23.86 9.90 -22.37
C GLU A 3 23.54 9.84 -20.87
N GLU A 4 24.16 8.88 -20.21
CA GLU A 4 24.17 8.72 -18.76
C GLU A 4 24.77 10.00 -18.14
N ALA A 5 23.93 10.80 -17.46
CA ALA A 5 24.36 11.96 -16.72
C ALA A 5 25.28 11.52 -15.56
N ARG A 6 26.60 11.59 -15.80
CA ARG A 6 27.63 11.25 -14.80
C ARG A 6 27.56 12.23 -13.64
N SER A 7 26.89 11.84 -12.55
CA SER A 7 26.95 12.55 -11.28
C SER A 7 28.42 12.64 -10.82
N ALA A 8 28.85 13.81 -10.37
CA ALA A 8 30.21 14.00 -9.88
C ALA A 8 30.47 13.06 -8.69
N PRO A 9 31.61 12.34 -8.66
CA PRO A 9 31.94 11.46 -7.54
C PRO A 9 32.11 12.27 -6.25
N ALA A 10 31.81 11.65 -5.11
CA ALA A 10 31.97 12.32 -3.82
C ALA A 10 33.44 12.73 -3.59
N GLY A 11 33.67 13.99 -3.21
CA GLY A 11 35.02 14.55 -3.15
C GLY A 11 35.08 16.05 -2.86
N TRP A 12 36.30 16.56 -2.68
CA TRP A 12 36.55 17.98 -2.46
C TRP A 12 36.70 18.71 -3.79
N TYR A 13 35.94 19.78 -3.98
CA TYR A 13 35.94 20.60 -5.19
C TYR A 13 36.24 22.08 -4.88
N PRO A 14 36.90 22.81 -5.80
CA PRO A 14 37.20 24.22 -5.63
C PRO A 14 35.92 25.08 -5.66
N SER A 15 35.85 26.07 -4.77
CA SER A 15 34.78 27.07 -4.67
C SER A 15 35.24 28.41 -5.27
N PRO A 16 34.33 29.20 -5.89
CA PRO A 16 34.65 30.52 -6.45
C PRO A 16 35.23 31.51 -5.45
N ASN A 17 34.98 31.31 -4.15
CA ASN A 17 35.40 32.20 -3.07
C ASN A 17 36.82 31.86 -2.51
N GLY A 18 37.59 31.00 -3.19
CA GLY A 18 38.98 30.71 -2.81
C GLY A 18 39.15 29.64 -1.72
N GLY A 19 38.22 28.67 -1.63
CA GLY A 19 38.29 27.54 -0.70
C GLY A 19 37.82 26.23 -1.35
N ARG A 20 37.72 25.14 -0.58
CA ARG A 20 37.17 23.86 -1.06
C ARG A 20 35.86 23.53 -0.34
N ARG A 21 34.89 22.94 -1.06
CA ARG A 21 33.65 22.39 -0.49
C ARG A 21 33.58 20.90 -0.81
N TYR A 22 32.95 20.14 0.08
CA TYR A 22 32.80 18.71 -0.08
C TYR A 22 31.46 18.38 -0.76
N TRP A 23 31.51 17.56 -1.79
CA TRP A 23 30.34 16.98 -2.47
C TRP A 23 30.15 15.55 -1.98
N ASP A 24 28.95 15.20 -1.51
CA ASP A 24 28.63 13.86 -0.99
C ASP A 24 28.02 12.91 -2.05
N GLY A 25 27.89 13.36 -3.31
CA GLY A 25 27.20 12.63 -4.38
C GLY A 25 25.75 13.10 -4.61
N THR A 26 25.17 13.82 -3.64
CA THR A 26 23.78 14.31 -3.69
C THR A 26 23.65 15.80 -3.37
N ARG A 27 24.50 16.36 -2.51
CA ARG A 27 24.51 17.77 -2.10
C ARG A 27 25.90 18.26 -1.68
N TRP A 28 26.04 19.58 -1.69
CA TRP A 28 27.22 20.27 -1.13
C TRP A 28 27.10 20.37 0.39
N LEU A 29 28.15 19.94 1.10
CA LEU A 29 28.27 20.05 2.55
C LEU A 29 29.20 21.21 2.94
N ASP A 30 28.80 21.99 3.95
CA ASP A 30 29.62 23.05 4.56
C ASP A 30 30.50 22.51 5.68
N LEU A 31 31.50 21.71 5.28
CA LEU A 31 32.54 21.21 6.17
C LEU A 31 33.76 22.16 6.11
N PRO A 32 34.41 22.47 7.25
CA PRO A 32 35.65 23.26 7.25
C PRO A 32 36.75 22.52 6.47
N ASP A 33 37.50 23.25 5.63
CA ASP A 33 38.58 22.68 4.82
C ASP A 33 39.70 22.14 5.75
N PRO A 34 40.01 20.83 5.72
CA PRO A 34 41.02 20.24 6.60
C PRO A 34 42.45 20.75 6.33
N ALA A 35 42.72 21.39 5.19
CA ALA A 35 44.00 22.06 4.94
C ALA A 35 44.05 23.50 5.45
N ALA A 36 42.90 24.15 5.68
CA ALA A 36 42.86 25.51 6.23
C ALA A 36 43.30 25.55 7.71
N GLU A 37 43.16 24.44 8.45
CA GLU A 37 43.62 24.36 9.84
C GLU A 37 45.15 24.23 9.99
N SER A 38 45.87 23.84 8.93
CA SER A 38 47.34 23.75 8.98
C SER A 38 48.09 25.07 8.81
N VAL A 39 47.38 26.20 8.57
CA VAL A 39 48.02 27.52 8.35
C VAL A 39 47.46 28.57 9.31
N ARG A 40 47.49 28.30 10.62
CA ARG A 40 47.37 29.34 11.65
C ARG A 40 48.33 29.17 12.82
N THR A 41 49.61 28.96 12.52
CA THR A 41 50.68 29.25 13.49
C THR A 41 51.98 29.52 12.76
N GLN A 42 52.19 30.76 12.32
CA GLN A 42 53.54 31.34 12.19
C GLN A 42 53.49 32.85 11.91
N GLN A 43 52.86 33.62 12.79
CA GLN A 43 53.16 35.05 12.85
C GLN A 43 54.32 35.25 13.84
N LYS A 44 55.55 35.21 13.31
CA LYS A 44 56.77 35.59 14.05
C LYS A 44 56.66 37.05 14.48
N ARG A 45 56.41 37.29 15.76
CA ARG A 45 56.78 38.54 16.44
C ARG A 45 58.11 38.32 17.16
N PRO A 46 59.14 39.16 16.97
CA PRO A 46 60.34 39.06 17.78
C PRO A 46 60.05 39.69 19.14
N PHE A 47 59.90 38.85 20.18
CA PHE A 47 59.95 39.32 21.57
C PHE A 47 61.28 38.89 22.20
N PRO A 48 61.96 39.79 22.93
CA PRO A 48 63.23 39.49 23.55
C PRO A 48 63.08 38.57 24.77
N LYS A 49 64.11 37.73 24.91
CA LYS A 49 64.31 36.67 25.90
C LYS A 49 64.04 37.12 27.33
N LYS A 50 63.18 36.39 28.04
CA LYS A 50 63.31 35.93 29.44
C LYS A 50 62.08 35.09 29.82
N PHE A 51 62.27 34.15 30.74
CA PHE A 51 61.29 33.19 31.30
C PHE A 51 61.16 31.86 30.55
N ALA A 52 62.24 31.08 30.64
CA ALA A 52 62.15 29.63 30.73
C ALA A 52 61.81 29.25 32.19
N ALA A 53 60.76 28.45 32.39
CA ALA A 53 60.60 27.42 33.42
C ALA A 53 59.11 27.08 33.60
N PHE A 54 58.84 25.81 33.94
CA PHE A 54 57.55 25.13 34.08
C PHE A 54 56.98 24.58 32.76
N GLY A 55 57.19 23.31 32.38
CA GLY A 55 57.46 22.12 33.19
C GLY A 55 56.28 21.16 33.14
N LEU A 56 55.99 20.64 31.94
CA LEU A 56 55.76 19.22 31.68
C LEU A 56 54.88 18.39 32.65
N ALA A 57 53.73 18.90 33.12
CA ALA A 57 52.84 18.14 34.02
C ALA A 57 51.33 18.21 33.68
N ALA A 58 50.93 18.65 32.49
CA ALA A 58 49.52 18.81 32.13
C ALA A 58 49.11 18.19 30.78
N LEU A 59 49.95 17.35 30.17
CA LEU A 59 49.67 16.72 28.86
C LEU A 59 49.20 15.27 28.93
N VAL A 60 49.04 14.69 30.13
CA VAL A 60 48.58 13.29 30.28
C VAL A 60 47.09 13.17 30.65
N PHE A 61 46.40 14.25 31.04
CA PHE A 61 44.99 14.17 31.45
C PHE A 61 43.95 14.50 30.37
N LEU A 62 44.34 14.91 29.16
CA LEU A 62 43.41 15.30 28.08
C LEU A 62 43.38 14.33 26.88
N GLY A 63 43.96 13.12 27.01
CA GLY A 63 43.99 12.12 25.95
C GLY A 63 42.92 11.02 26.01
N GLY A 64 41.99 11.08 26.99
CA GLY A 64 41.09 9.96 27.28
C GLY A 64 39.65 10.04 26.75
N ALA A 65 39.17 11.20 26.29
CA ALA A 65 37.72 11.42 26.11
C ALA A 65 37.18 11.31 24.68
N GLY A 66 38.02 11.02 23.67
CA GLY A 66 37.60 11.05 22.26
C GLY A 66 36.97 9.75 21.73
N ALA A 67 37.20 8.61 22.38
CA ALA A 67 36.83 7.30 21.82
C ALA A 67 35.44 6.78 22.23
N MET A 68 34.79 7.36 23.24
CA MET A 68 33.51 6.84 23.75
C MET A 68 32.27 7.27 22.95
N TRP A 69 32.34 8.31 22.11
CA TRP A 69 31.15 8.83 21.41
C TRP A 69 30.79 8.10 20.11
N LYS A 70 31.68 7.26 19.55
CA LYS A 70 31.42 6.60 18.27
C LYS A 70 30.62 5.30 18.40
N VAL A 71 30.74 4.59 19.52
CA VAL A 71 30.13 3.25 19.71
C VAL A 71 28.62 3.33 19.98
N GLY A 72 28.10 4.45 20.52
CA GLY A 72 26.67 4.60 20.81
C GLY A 72 25.80 5.06 19.62
N HIS A 73 26.40 5.67 18.60
CA HIS A 73 25.65 6.24 17.47
C HIS A 73 25.20 5.15 16.48
N ASP A 74 26.06 4.16 16.21
CA ASP A 74 25.76 3.11 15.22
C ASP A 74 24.61 2.20 15.68
N GLY A 75 24.52 1.90 16.98
CA GLY A 75 23.41 1.13 17.56
C GLY A 75 22.07 1.87 17.51
N LYS A 76 22.08 3.21 17.69
CA LYS A 76 20.88 4.04 17.59
C LYS A 76 20.34 4.09 16.16
N ILE A 77 21.22 4.21 15.16
CA ILE A 77 20.81 4.20 13.75
C ILE A 77 20.27 2.82 13.32
N ALA A 78 20.85 1.73 13.81
CA ALA A 78 20.32 0.38 13.56
C ALA A 78 18.92 0.21 14.18
N ALA A 79 18.74 0.60 15.44
CA ALA A 79 17.44 0.53 16.13
C ALA A 79 16.38 1.44 15.48
N GLU A 80 16.75 2.64 15.02
CA GLU A 80 15.84 3.54 14.30
C GLU A 80 15.42 2.95 12.94
N LYS A 81 16.33 2.28 12.22
CA LYS A 81 16.01 1.61 10.94
C LYS A 81 15.10 0.40 11.14
N GLU A 82 15.34 -0.41 12.17
CA GLU A 82 14.51 -1.55 12.51
C GLU A 82 13.11 -1.10 12.94
N ALA A 83 13.01 -0.11 13.83
CA ALA A 83 11.73 0.48 14.21
C ALA A 83 10.98 1.12 13.02
N ALA A 84 11.70 1.71 12.05
CA ALA A 84 11.10 2.24 10.83
C ALA A 84 10.61 1.12 9.90
N ALA A 85 11.33 0.01 9.80
CA ALA A 85 10.92 -1.17 9.03
C ALA A 85 9.69 -1.83 9.67
N ASP A 86 9.71 -2.09 10.98
CA ASP A 86 8.56 -2.64 11.71
C ASP A 86 7.32 -1.75 11.58
N ALA A 87 7.51 -0.43 11.63
CA ALA A 87 6.41 0.52 11.42
C ALA A 87 5.89 0.48 9.97
N ALA A 88 6.73 0.21 8.97
CA ALA A 88 6.30 0.06 7.58
C ALA A 88 5.51 -1.25 7.39
N ASP A 89 6.03 -2.37 7.88
CA ASP A 89 5.37 -3.68 7.82
C ASP A 89 4.02 -3.66 8.52
N LYS A 90 3.94 -3.02 9.69
CA LYS A 90 2.67 -2.84 10.41
C LYS A 90 1.67 -1.99 9.62
N ARG A 91 2.12 -0.90 8.98
CA ARG A 91 1.23 -0.08 8.13
C ARG A 91 0.70 -0.87 6.94
N GLU A 92 1.54 -1.68 6.30
CA GLU A 92 1.11 -2.54 5.20
C GLU A 92 0.10 -3.60 5.67
N ALA A 93 0.37 -4.25 6.81
CA ALA A 93 -0.56 -5.20 7.41
C ALA A 93 -1.90 -4.55 7.77
N ASP A 94 -1.89 -3.36 8.36
CA ASP A 94 -3.09 -2.59 8.70
C ASP A 94 -3.86 -2.17 7.43
N GLN A 95 -3.17 -1.78 6.35
CA GLN A 95 -3.78 -1.47 5.06
C GLN A 95 -4.43 -2.70 4.41
N LEU A 96 -3.73 -3.83 4.39
CA LEU A 96 -4.25 -5.10 3.87
C LEU A 96 -5.46 -5.56 4.69
N ALA A 97 -5.42 -5.44 6.01
CA ALA A 97 -6.55 -5.74 6.87
C ALA A 97 -7.75 -4.83 6.56
N ALA A 98 -7.53 -3.52 6.45
CA ALA A 98 -8.58 -2.57 6.09
C ALA A 98 -9.17 -2.87 4.70
N GLN A 99 -8.33 -3.20 3.72
CA GLN A 99 -8.77 -3.58 2.38
C GLN A 99 -9.61 -4.86 2.40
N ARG A 100 -9.18 -5.89 3.11
CA ARG A 100 -9.94 -7.14 3.26
C ARG A 100 -11.33 -6.88 3.85
N GLN A 101 -11.42 -6.05 4.89
CA GLN A 101 -12.71 -5.67 5.49
C GLN A 101 -13.63 -4.97 4.48
N GLN A 102 -13.09 -4.07 3.65
CA GLN A 102 -13.88 -3.42 2.60
C GLN A 102 -14.35 -4.41 1.52
N ASP A 103 -13.47 -5.32 1.10
CA ASP A 103 -13.80 -6.31 0.10
C ASP A 103 -14.84 -7.30 0.61
N ASP A 104 -14.75 -7.73 1.86
CA ASP A 104 -15.73 -8.59 2.50
C ASP A 104 -17.10 -7.90 2.62
N ALA A 105 -17.12 -6.61 2.98
CA ALA A 105 -18.35 -5.82 3.01
C ALA A 105 -18.99 -5.68 1.60
N LYS A 106 -18.16 -5.53 0.56
CA LYS A 106 -18.64 -5.52 -0.84
C LYS A 106 -19.22 -6.88 -1.23
N ARG A 107 -18.53 -7.99 -0.92
CA ARG A 107 -19.04 -9.35 -1.18
C ARG A 107 -20.37 -9.61 -0.47
N ALA A 108 -20.48 -9.21 0.81
CA ALA A 108 -21.72 -9.32 1.55
C ALA A 108 -22.86 -8.52 0.90
N THR A 109 -22.56 -7.31 0.41
CA THR A 109 -23.54 -6.49 -0.32
C THR A 109 -23.98 -7.13 -1.62
N ARG A 110 -23.04 -7.73 -2.36
CA ARG A 110 -23.33 -8.45 -3.61
C ARG A 110 -24.17 -9.70 -3.37
N ALA A 111 -23.83 -10.49 -2.35
CA ALA A 111 -24.62 -11.65 -1.94
C ALA A 111 -26.06 -11.25 -1.55
N ALA A 112 -26.22 -10.18 -0.77
CA ALA A 112 -27.54 -9.65 -0.42
C ALA A 112 -28.32 -9.17 -1.65
N ALA A 113 -27.64 -8.71 -2.70
CA ALA A 113 -28.28 -8.31 -3.95
C ALA A 113 -28.83 -9.52 -4.73
N VAL A 114 -28.12 -10.64 -4.73
CA VAL A 114 -28.62 -11.90 -5.32
C VAL A 114 -29.91 -12.33 -4.62
N THR A 115 -29.97 -12.28 -3.29
CA THR A 115 -31.21 -12.58 -2.55
C THR A 115 -32.37 -11.65 -2.93
N ARG A 116 -32.10 -10.36 -3.19
CA ARG A 116 -33.15 -9.42 -3.66
C ARG A 116 -33.60 -9.73 -5.08
N ILE A 117 -32.68 -10.14 -5.96
CA ILE A 117 -33.02 -10.60 -7.31
C ILE A 117 -33.93 -11.83 -7.22
N GLU A 118 -33.54 -12.84 -6.44
CA GLU A 118 -34.32 -14.07 -6.25
C GLU A 118 -35.72 -13.79 -5.72
N ALA A 119 -35.86 -12.89 -4.74
CA ALA A 119 -37.17 -12.47 -4.23
C ALA A 119 -38.01 -11.74 -5.29
N SER A 120 -37.39 -10.94 -6.15
CA SER A 120 -38.08 -10.23 -7.23
C SER A 120 -38.57 -11.20 -8.31
N VAL A 121 -37.75 -12.22 -8.62
CA VAL A 121 -38.09 -13.30 -9.55
C VAL A 121 -39.17 -14.21 -8.96
N ASP A 122 -39.11 -14.55 -7.67
CA ASP A 122 -40.17 -15.30 -6.97
C ASP A 122 -41.52 -14.56 -7.06
N SER A 123 -41.53 -13.27 -6.75
CA SER A 123 -42.74 -12.44 -6.86
C SER A 123 -43.28 -12.42 -8.30
N MET A 124 -42.40 -12.27 -9.29
CA MET A 124 -42.78 -12.28 -10.71
C MET A 124 -43.35 -13.65 -11.12
N ALA A 125 -42.73 -14.74 -10.69
CA ALA A 125 -43.18 -16.09 -11.00
C ALA A 125 -44.54 -16.40 -10.38
N ARG A 126 -44.77 -16.02 -9.12
CA ARG A 126 -46.08 -16.15 -8.47
C ARG A 126 -47.16 -15.37 -9.21
N ASP A 127 -46.84 -14.17 -9.67
CA ASP A 127 -47.76 -13.36 -10.47
C ASP A 127 -48.01 -13.97 -11.87
N HIS A 128 -47.01 -14.59 -12.49
CA HIS A 128 -47.20 -15.38 -13.72
C HIS A 128 -48.09 -16.60 -13.50
N ILE A 129 -47.98 -17.30 -12.37
CA ILE A 129 -48.89 -18.39 -11.99
C ILE A 129 -50.32 -17.86 -11.82
N ALA A 130 -50.48 -16.76 -11.07
CA ALA A 130 -51.79 -16.16 -10.82
C ALA A 130 -52.50 -15.71 -12.11
N ARG A 131 -51.71 -15.31 -13.12
CA ARG A 131 -52.20 -14.93 -14.45
C ARG A 131 -52.34 -16.11 -15.42
N GLY A 132 -52.02 -17.34 -15.00
CA GLY A 132 -52.07 -18.54 -15.83
C GLY A 132 -51.04 -18.59 -16.96
N LEU A 133 -49.94 -17.84 -16.84
CA LEU A 133 -48.84 -17.85 -17.81
C LEU A 133 -47.91 -19.06 -17.62
N ILE A 134 -47.76 -19.52 -16.38
CA ILE A 134 -47.00 -20.72 -16.03
C ILE A 134 -47.79 -21.56 -15.04
N ASP A 135 -47.59 -22.86 -15.07
CA ASP A 135 -48.34 -23.82 -14.25
C ASP A 135 -47.61 -24.15 -12.94
N GLY A 136 -48.37 -24.66 -11.96
CA GLY A 136 -47.83 -25.15 -10.69
C GLY A 136 -47.65 -24.08 -9.63
N SER A 137 -46.78 -24.35 -8.65
CA SER A 137 -46.48 -23.46 -7.52
C SER A 137 -44.98 -23.29 -7.37
N VAL A 138 -44.49 -22.09 -7.03
CA VAL A 138 -43.06 -21.88 -6.79
C VAL A 138 -42.59 -22.69 -5.56
N ILE A 139 -41.66 -23.61 -5.80
CA ILE A 139 -40.97 -24.40 -4.78
C ILE A 139 -39.72 -23.64 -4.28
N SER A 140 -38.90 -23.17 -5.22
CA SER A 140 -37.68 -22.44 -4.93
C SER A 140 -37.24 -21.59 -6.13
N VAL A 141 -36.49 -20.54 -5.85
CA VAL A 141 -35.81 -19.73 -6.86
C VAL A 141 -34.32 -19.75 -6.57
N THR A 142 -33.50 -19.94 -7.60
CA THR A 142 -32.04 -19.91 -7.47
C THR A 142 -31.46 -19.19 -8.67
N CYS A 143 -30.61 -18.20 -8.42
CA CYS A 143 -29.95 -17.42 -9.46
C CYS A 143 -28.44 -17.67 -9.46
N SER A 144 -27.90 -18.02 -10.63
CA SER A 144 -26.47 -18.28 -10.83
C SER A 144 -25.88 -17.29 -11.82
N PRO A 145 -24.69 -16.72 -11.57
CA PRO A 145 -24.04 -15.83 -12.53
C PRO A 145 -23.61 -16.63 -13.77
N VAL A 146 -23.90 -16.10 -14.96
CA VAL A 146 -23.56 -16.72 -16.25
C VAL A 146 -22.75 -15.80 -17.17
N SER A 147 -22.71 -14.49 -16.90
CA SER A 147 -21.87 -13.52 -17.61
C SER A 147 -21.51 -12.34 -16.69
N GLY A 148 -20.38 -11.68 -16.96
CA GLY A 148 -19.88 -10.58 -16.11
C GLY A 148 -19.25 -11.05 -14.79
N GLY A 149 -18.54 -12.18 -14.84
CA GLY A 149 -17.77 -12.76 -13.73
C GLY A 149 -18.61 -13.35 -12.59
N SER A 150 -17.90 -13.84 -11.57
CA SER A 150 -18.52 -14.27 -10.31
C SER A 150 -18.95 -13.04 -9.49
N THR A 151 -19.92 -13.21 -8.60
CA THR A 151 -20.23 -12.21 -7.57
C THR A 151 -19.02 -11.85 -6.71
N ASP A 152 -18.02 -12.72 -6.64
CA ASP A 152 -16.75 -12.51 -5.92
C ASP A 152 -15.74 -11.64 -6.67
N ASP A 153 -15.91 -11.45 -7.98
CA ASP A 153 -15.05 -10.58 -8.78
C ASP A 153 -15.49 -9.13 -8.61
N LEU A 154 -14.92 -8.46 -7.60
CA LEU A 154 -15.23 -7.09 -7.26
C LEU A 154 -14.84 -6.07 -8.33
N THR A 155 -14.12 -6.47 -9.37
CA THR A 155 -13.75 -5.60 -10.50
C THR A 155 -14.86 -5.50 -11.54
N GLU A 156 -15.76 -6.48 -11.57
CA GLU A 156 -16.88 -6.50 -12.50
C GLU A 156 -17.93 -5.45 -12.13
N THR A 157 -18.38 -4.72 -13.15
CA THR A 157 -19.36 -3.64 -12.99
C THR A 157 -20.79 -4.09 -13.27
N THR A 158 -20.95 -5.22 -13.97
CA THR A 158 -22.24 -5.79 -14.33
C THR A 158 -22.16 -7.30 -14.27
N THR A 159 -23.19 -7.97 -13.77
CA THR A 159 -23.31 -9.44 -13.79
C THR A 159 -24.69 -9.84 -14.29
N VAL A 160 -24.72 -10.82 -15.18
CA VAL A 160 -25.96 -11.43 -15.70
C VAL A 160 -26.17 -12.77 -15.00
N PHE A 161 -27.38 -12.98 -14.50
CA PHE A 161 -27.80 -14.17 -13.80
C PHE A 161 -28.79 -14.97 -14.64
N ASP A 162 -28.59 -16.29 -14.67
CA ASP A 162 -29.60 -17.28 -15.06
C ASP A 162 -30.31 -17.74 -13.78
N CYS A 163 -31.61 -17.47 -13.71
CA CYS A 163 -32.46 -17.78 -12.58
C CYS A 163 -33.38 -18.95 -12.93
N PHE A 164 -33.38 -19.97 -12.08
CA PHE A 164 -34.27 -21.11 -12.21
C PHE A 164 -35.35 -21.07 -11.13
N VAL A 165 -36.61 -21.10 -11.56
CA VAL A 165 -37.78 -21.17 -10.70
C VAL A 165 -38.31 -22.59 -10.75
N ALA A 166 -38.04 -23.38 -9.72
CA ALA A 166 -38.56 -24.73 -9.59
C ALA A 166 -40.06 -24.67 -9.27
N ASN A 167 -40.88 -25.40 -10.01
CA ASN A 167 -42.33 -25.49 -9.82
C ASN A 167 -42.84 -26.92 -9.65
N GLU A 168 -42.02 -27.92 -9.95
CA GLU A 168 -42.36 -29.33 -9.86
C GLU A 168 -41.17 -30.13 -9.33
N ASN A 169 -41.45 -31.08 -8.43
CA ASN A 169 -40.47 -32.05 -7.96
C ASN A 169 -40.75 -33.38 -8.65
N ASN A 170 -39.77 -33.88 -9.40
CA ASN A 170 -39.93 -35.07 -10.24
C ASN A 170 -39.85 -36.39 -9.44
N GLY A 171 -39.55 -36.33 -8.13
CA GLY A 171 -39.50 -37.51 -7.25
C GLY A 171 -38.19 -38.33 -7.32
N ASP A 172 -37.29 -37.99 -8.25
CA ASP A 172 -35.95 -38.57 -8.40
C ASP A 172 -34.83 -37.68 -7.82
N GLY A 173 -35.23 -36.62 -7.10
CA GLY A 173 -34.33 -35.59 -6.59
C GLY A 173 -34.06 -34.45 -7.58
N THR A 174 -34.62 -34.49 -8.79
CA THR A 174 -34.56 -33.39 -9.75
C THR A 174 -35.78 -32.48 -9.64
N LEU A 175 -35.59 -31.22 -10.03
CA LEU A 175 -36.64 -30.20 -10.07
C LEU A 175 -36.86 -29.78 -11.52
N SER A 176 -38.13 -29.66 -11.90
CA SER A 176 -38.55 -29.01 -13.15
C SER A 176 -39.02 -27.59 -12.85
N GLY A 177 -38.92 -26.71 -13.85
CA GLY A 177 -39.06 -25.29 -13.61
C GLY A 177 -38.96 -24.42 -14.86
N TYR A 178 -39.11 -23.13 -14.64
CA TYR A 178 -39.03 -22.11 -15.67
C TYR A 178 -37.75 -21.28 -15.53
N LYS A 179 -37.25 -20.82 -16.67
CA LYS A 179 -36.06 -19.96 -16.76
C LYS A 179 -36.45 -18.49 -16.68
N TYR A 180 -35.67 -17.76 -15.91
CA TYR A 180 -35.70 -16.31 -15.73
C TYR A 180 -34.28 -15.78 -15.86
N ASN A 181 -34.17 -14.48 -16.07
CA ASN A 181 -32.89 -13.80 -16.11
C ASN A 181 -32.93 -12.57 -15.21
N ALA A 182 -31.74 -12.13 -14.82
CA ALA A 182 -31.55 -10.83 -14.21
C ALA A 182 -30.22 -10.22 -14.61
N THR A 183 -30.15 -8.90 -14.74
CA THR A 183 -28.91 -8.16 -14.98
C THR A 183 -28.71 -7.15 -13.87
N MET A 184 -27.60 -7.26 -13.14
CA MET A 184 -27.22 -6.38 -12.05
C MET A 184 -26.14 -5.41 -12.50
N ASN A 185 -26.32 -4.13 -12.22
CA ASN A 185 -25.26 -3.13 -12.32
C ASN A 185 -24.72 -2.82 -10.91
N TRP A 186 -23.48 -3.22 -10.65
CA TRP A 186 -22.84 -3.06 -9.33
C TRP A 186 -22.48 -1.61 -9.00
N ASN A 187 -22.33 -0.74 -10.01
CA ASN A 187 -22.03 0.68 -9.79
C ASN A 187 -23.25 1.45 -9.29
N SER A 188 -24.43 1.18 -9.87
CA SER A 188 -25.68 1.85 -9.47
C SER A 188 -26.46 1.07 -8.41
N GLY A 189 -26.18 -0.22 -8.23
CA GLY A 189 -26.95 -1.13 -7.38
C GLY A 189 -28.34 -1.47 -7.94
N GLN A 190 -28.62 -1.07 -9.18
CA GLN A 190 -29.89 -1.35 -9.86
C GLN A 190 -29.81 -2.66 -10.63
N TYR A 191 -30.95 -3.34 -10.75
CA TYR A 191 -31.06 -4.56 -11.53
C TYR A 191 -32.36 -4.61 -12.31
N THR A 192 -32.32 -5.31 -13.44
CA THR A 192 -33.48 -5.72 -14.21
C THR A 192 -33.66 -7.22 -14.10
N TYR A 193 -34.88 -7.70 -14.31
CA TYR A 193 -35.22 -9.11 -14.26
C TYR A 193 -36.40 -9.40 -15.18
N GLY A 194 -36.46 -10.62 -15.70
CA GLY A 194 -37.48 -11.04 -16.67
C GLY A 194 -37.57 -12.55 -16.82
N MET A 195 -38.62 -13.00 -17.50
CA MET A 195 -38.78 -14.41 -17.88
C MET A 195 -37.96 -14.72 -19.14
N GLY A 196 -37.39 -15.92 -19.18
CA GLY A 196 -36.60 -16.43 -20.30
C GLY A 196 -35.12 -16.59 -19.97
N ALA A 197 -34.36 -17.11 -20.93
CA ALA A 197 -32.91 -17.18 -20.84
C ALA A 197 -32.29 -15.75 -20.91
N PRO A 198 -31.10 -15.55 -20.32
CA PRO A 198 -30.35 -14.30 -20.45
C PRO A 198 -29.85 -14.05 -21.89
#